data_AF-A0A933VY75-F1
#
_entry.id   AF-A0A933VY75-F1
#
_cell.length_a   1.000
_cell.length_b   1.000
_cell.length_c   1.000
_cell.angle_alpha   90.00
_cell.angle_beta   90.00
_cell.angle_gamma   90.00
#
_symmetry.space_group_name_H-M   'P 1'
#
loop_
_entity.id
_entity.type
_entity.pdbx_description
1 polymer ?
#
loop_
_entity_poly.entity_id
_entity_poly.type
_entity_poly.pdbx_seq_one_letter_code
_entity_poly.pdbx_strand_id
1 'polypeptide(L)'
;MLSATTLFNAVNLTLAVVSLLSILLIFKFVPDRRARILLIIAFILIILTGGVYSFCLKVSKMYELAFAGEMFGKAPPGSVKKVMFIRNIAQVGNVFEVAAAIIFVLVGKRFISLIGGGKTGGEA
;
A
#
# COMPACT_ATOMS: atom_id res chain seq x y z
N MET A 1 -8.82 -6.90 -24.77
CA MET A 1 -9.17 -6.24 -23.48
C MET A 1 -8.09 -6.54 -22.46
N LEU A 2 -7.50 -5.52 -21.84
CA LEU A 2 -6.56 -5.73 -20.72
C LEU A 2 -7.33 -6.27 -19.52
N SER A 3 -6.88 -7.38 -18.93
CA SER A 3 -7.52 -7.91 -17.72
C SER A 3 -7.31 -6.93 -16.56
N ALA A 4 -8.32 -6.74 -15.71
CA ALA A 4 -8.21 -5.89 -14.52
C ALA A 4 -7.04 -6.31 -13.62
N THR A 5 -6.72 -7.61 -13.58
CA THR A 5 -5.54 -8.14 -12.85
C THR A 5 -4.22 -7.67 -13.46
N THR A 6 -4.12 -7.60 -14.78
CA THR A 6 -2.91 -7.16 -15.49
C THR A 6 -2.65 -5.68 -15.27
N LEU A 7 -3.69 -4.84 -15.42
CA LEU A 7 -3.58 -3.40 -15.18
C LEU A 7 -3.19 -3.12 -13.72
N PHE A 8 -3.81 -3.83 -12.78
CA PHE A 8 -3.50 -3.70 -11.36
C PHE A 8 -2.05 -4.07 -11.04
N ASN A 9 -1.56 -5.21 -11.53
CA ASN A 9 -0.16 -5.61 -11.34
C ASN A 9 0.81 -4.59 -11.93
N ALA A 10 0.49 -3.99 -13.08
CA ALA A 10 1.30 -2.94 -13.67
C ALA A 10 1.35 -1.69 -12.77
N VAL A 11 0.21 -1.22 -12.27
CA VAL A 11 0.13 -0.08 -11.35
C VAL A 11 0.92 -0.34 -10.06
N ASN A 12 0.78 -1.52 -9.46
CA ASN A 12 1.53 -1.89 -8.26
C ASN A 12 3.04 -1.99 -8.51
N LEU A 13 3.45 -2.52 -9.67
CA LEU A 13 4.85 -2.55 -10.06
C LEU A 13 5.41 -1.14 -10.20
N THR A 14 4.68 -0.23 -10.86
CA THR A 14 5.07 1.18 -10.98
C THR A 14 5.17 1.84 -9.62
N LEU A 15 4.18 1.65 -8.73
CA LEU A 15 4.20 2.17 -7.36
C LEU A 15 5.40 1.65 -6.55
N ALA A 16 5.73 0.36 -6.68
CA ALA A 16 6.89 -0.23 -6.02
C ALA A 16 8.19 0.40 -6.53
N VAL A 17 8.34 0.55 -7.86
CA VAL A 17 9.51 1.18 -8.47
C VAL A 17 9.65 2.64 -8.03
N VAL A 18 8.57 3.41 -8.07
CA VAL A 18 8.55 4.81 -7.63
C VAL A 18 8.88 4.92 -6.14
N SER A 19 8.36 4.02 -5.31
CA SER A 19 8.64 4.01 -3.86
C SER A 19 10.12 3.71 -3.58
N LEU A 20 10.72 2.75 -4.30
CA LEU A 20 12.14 2.42 -4.18
C LEU A 20 13.02 3.59 -4.62
N LEU A 21 12.73 4.21 -5.76
CA LEU A 21 13.43 5.42 -6.21
C LEU A 21 13.31 6.55 -5.19
N SER A 22 12.11 6.73 -4.62
CA SER A 22 11.87 7.76 -3.60
C SER A 22 12.69 7.51 -2.33
N ILE A 23 12.85 6.26 -1.89
CA ILE A 23 13.71 5.89 -0.75
C ILE A 23 15.17 6.30 -1.01
N LEU A 24 15.69 6.09 -2.22
CA LEU A 24 17.05 6.49 -2.59
C LEU A 24 17.22 8.01 -2.58
N LEU A 25 16.22 8.73 -3.08
CA LEU A 25 16.26 10.19 -3.22
C LEU A 25 15.97 10.94 -1.90
N ILE A 26 15.29 10.30 -0.93
CA ILE A 26 14.98 10.86 0.39
C ILE A 26 16.22 11.45 1.06
N PHE A 27 17.36 10.76 0.99
CA PHE A 27 18.57 11.19 1.67
C PHE A 27 19.14 12.49 1.10
N LYS A 28 18.87 12.76 -0.17
CA LYS A 28 19.31 13.96 -0.89
C LYS A 28 18.39 15.16 -0.65
N PHE A 29 17.07 14.95 -0.58
CA PHE A 29 16.09 16.04 -0.55
C PHE A 29 15.51 16.34 0.84
N VAL A 30 15.64 15.42 1.80
CA VAL A 30 15.06 15.57 3.13
C VAL A 30 16.18 15.73 4.17
N PRO A 31 16.45 16.95 4.65
CA PRO A 31 17.55 17.18 5.60
C PRO A 31 17.22 16.64 7.01
N ASP A 32 15.95 16.71 7.43
CA ASP A 32 15.53 16.25 8.76
C ASP A 32 15.59 14.71 8.86
N ARG A 33 16.39 14.21 9.81
CA ARG A 33 16.54 12.77 10.07
C ARG A 33 15.21 12.11 10.47
N ARG A 34 14.35 12.80 11.24
CA ARG A 34 13.07 12.22 11.68
C ARG A 34 12.09 12.10 10.52
N ALA A 35 11.96 13.14 9.69
CA ALA A 35 11.17 13.09 8.46
C ALA A 35 11.64 12.01 7.49
N ARG A 36 12.95 11.81 7.32
CA ARG A 36 13.50 10.73 6.48
C ARG A 36 13.03 9.36 6.94
N ILE A 37 13.17 9.05 8.23
CA ILE A 37 12.79 7.75 8.79
C ILE A 37 11.29 7.51 8.60
N LEU A 38 10.46 8.51 8.88
CA LEU A 38 9.00 8.41 8.70
C LEU A 38 8.62 8.16 7.23
N LEU A 39 9.22 8.88 6.29
CA LEU A 39 8.95 8.66 4.86
C LEU A 39 9.42 7.29 4.39
N ILE A 40 10.58 6.80 4.86
CA ILE A 40 11.06 5.45 4.54
C ILE A 40 10.05 4.41 5.05
N ILE A 41 9.56 4.56 6.29
CA ILE A 41 8.52 3.68 6.84
C ILE A 41 7.27 3.73 5.97
N ALA A 42 6.81 4.92 5.56
CA ALA A 42 5.64 5.07 4.71
C ALA A 42 5.80 4.38 3.34
N PHE A 43 6.97 4.50 2.70
CA PHE A 43 7.27 3.82 1.44
C PHE A 43 7.36 2.31 1.60
N ILE A 44 7.93 1.81 2.70
CA ILE A 44 7.95 0.37 3.01
C ILE A 44 6.52 -0.14 3.19
N LEU A 45 5.66 0.61 3.90
CA LEU A 45 4.26 0.24 4.09
C LEU A 45 3.50 0.16 2.75
N ILE A 46 3.72 1.10 1.81
CA ILE A 46 3.14 1.03 0.46
C ILE A 46 3.60 -0.20 -0.32
N ILE A 47 4.88 -0.55 -0.24
CA ILE A 47 5.41 -1.75 -0.92
C ILE A 47 4.76 -3.01 -0.34
N LEU A 48 4.60 -3.07 0.99
CA LEU A 48 3.95 -4.17 1.67
C LEU A 48 2.47 -4.29 1.30
N THR A 49 1.72 -3.19 1.22
CA THR A 49 0.30 -3.24 0.84
C THR A 49 0.11 -3.70 -0.60
N GLY A 50 0.99 -3.31 -1.52
CA GLY A 50 0.98 -3.83 -2.89
C GLY A 50 1.07 -5.37 -2.95
N GLY A 51 1.92 -5.95 -2.11
CA GLY A 51 2.04 -7.41 -1.95
C GLY A 51 0.79 -8.06 -1.35
N VAL A 52 0.27 -7.46 -0.27
CA VAL A 52 -0.94 -7.95 0.41
C VAL A 52 -2.16 -7.90 -0.51
N TYR A 53 -2.31 -6.85 -1.32
CA TYR A 53 -3.43 -6.73 -2.26
C TYR A 53 -3.32 -7.75 -3.41
N SER A 54 -2.11 -7.97 -3.95
CA SER A 54 -1.89 -9.03 -4.95
C SER A 54 -2.27 -10.41 -4.40
N PHE A 55 -1.97 -10.65 -3.11
CA PHE A 55 -2.41 -11.84 -2.40
C PHE A 55 -3.94 -11.88 -2.22
N CYS A 56 -4.59 -10.78 -1.83
CA CYS A 56 -6.06 -10.66 -1.77
C CYS A 56 -6.74 -11.04 -3.09
N LEU A 57 -6.21 -10.59 -4.22
CA LEU A 57 -6.76 -10.92 -5.55
C LEU A 57 -6.66 -12.41 -5.86
N LYS A 58 -5.52 -13.04 -5.53
CA LYS A 58 -5.36 -14.50 -5.67
C LYS A 58 -6.33 -15.26 -4.77
N VAL A 59 -6.48 -14.83 -3.52
CA VAL A 59 -7.42 -15.43 -2.55
C VAL A 59 -8.86 -15.26 -3.02
N SER A 60 -9.21 -14.12 -3.62
CA SER A 60 -10.56 -13.89 -4.16
C SER A 60 -10.87 -14.81 -5.35
N LYS A 61 -9.89 -15.05 -6.25
CA LYS A 61 -10.05 -16.07 -7.30
C LYS A 61 -10.17 -17.49 -6.74
N MET A 62 -9.42 -17.81 -5.69
CA MET A 62 -9.57 -19.10 -4.99
C MET A 62 -10.93 -19.23 -4.31
N TYR A 63 -11.52 -18.13 -3.83
CA TYR A 63 -12.87 -18.12 -3.27
C TYR A 63 -13.90 -18.45 -4.33
N GLU A 64 -13.82 -17.81 -5.51
CA GLU A 64 -14.73 -18.11 -6.63
C GLU A 64 -14.64 -19.57 -7.06
N LEU A 65 -13.42 -20.12 -7.15
CA LEU A 65 -13.19 -21.53 -7.47
C LEU A 65 -13.69 -22.48 -6.37
N ALA A 66 -13.47 -22.15 -5.10
CA ALA A 66 -13.94 -22.95 -3.97
C ALA A 66 -15.47 -22.93 -3.85
N PHE A 67 -16.10 -21.79 -4.09
CA PHE A 67 -17.55 -21.65 -4.08
C PHE A 67 -18.21 -22.41 -5.23
N ALA A 68 -17.67 -22.27 -6.46
CA ALA A 68 -18.11 -23.08 -7.59
C ALA A 68 -17.88 -24.58 -7.30
N GLY A 69 -16.72 -24.94 -6.76
CA GLY A 69 -16.38 -26.31 -6.39
C GLY A 69 -17.33 -26.92 -5.35
N GLU A 70 -17.71 -26.18 -4.30
CA GLU A 70 -18.70 -26.62 -3.31
C GLU A 70 -20.10 -26.75 -3.93
N MET A 71 -20.52 -25.79 -4.76
CA MET A 71 -21.81 -25.84 -5.47
C MET A 71 -21.93 -27.04 -6.43
N PHE A 72 -20.82 -27.48 -7.05
CA PHE A 72 -20.76 -28.65 -7.92
C PHE A 72 -20.40 -29.95 -7.18
N GLY A 73 -20.29 -29.94 -5.85
CA GLY A 73 -19.92 -31.13 -5.04
C GLY A 73 -18.51 -31.66 -5.27
N LYS A 74 -17.64 -30.86 -5.92
CA LYS A 74 -16.24 -31.21 -6.24
C LYS A 74 -15.23 -30.72 -5.20
N ALA A 75 -15.65 -29.88 -4.25
CA ALA A 75 -14.81 -29.37 -3.17
C ALA A 75 -15.31 -29.81 -1.78
N PRO A 76 -14.42 -29.99 -0.79
CA PRO A 76 -14.81 -30.36 0.56
C PRO A 76 -15.66 -29.24 1.22
N PRO A 77 -16.71 -29.59 1.98
CA PRO A 77 -17.51 -28.62 2.71
C PRO A 77 -16.66 -27.85 3.74
N GLY A 78 -16.83 -26.53 3.78
CA GLY A 78 -16.08 -25.61 4.65
C GLY A 78 -14.83 -25.01 4.01
N SER A 79 -14.55 -25.31 2.75
CA SER A 79 -13.44 -24.72 2.00
C SER A 79 -13.66 -23.21 1.76
N VAL A 80 -14.91 -22.79 1.53
CA VAL A 80 -15.29 -21.37 1.39
C VAL A 80 -15.01 -20.55 2.67
N LYS A 81 -15.31 -21.10 3.86
CA LYS A 81 -15.05 -20.43 5.16
C LYS A 81 -13.56 -20.19 5.38
N LYS A 82 -12.69 -21.16 5.03
CA LYS A 82 -11.23 -21.01 5.14
C LYS A 82 -10.71 -19.89 4.25
N VAL A 83 -11.19 -19.80 3.01
CA VAL A 83 -10.77 -18.76 2.08
C VAL A 83 -11.25 -17.37 2.53
N MET A 84 -12.46 -17.26 3.09
CA MET A 84 -12.96 -16.00 3.68
C MET A 84 -12.12 -15.52 4.87
N PHE A 85 -11.64 -16.42 5.73
CA PHE A 85 -10.77 -16.06 6.84
C PHE A 85 -9.43 -15.46 6.34
N ILE A 86 -8.82 -16.08 5.32
CA ILE A 86 -7.59 -15.58 4.69
C ILE A 86 -7.82 -14.21 4.04
N ARG A 87 -8.97 -14.01 3.38
CA ARG A 87 -9.36 -12.72 2.81
C ARG A 87 -9.44 -11.63 3.87
N ASN A 88 -10.05 -11.91 5.03
CA ASN A 88 -10.17 -10.94 6.12
C ASN A 88 -8.80 -10.54 6.71
N ILE A 89 -7.87 -11.50 6.86
CA ILE A 89 -6.50 -11.21 7.28
C ILE A 89 -5.80 -10.32 6.26
N ALA A 90 -5.97 -10.62 4.97
CA ALA A 90 -5.33 -9.85 3.92
C ALA A 90 -5.93 -8.42 3.79
N GLN A 91 -7.20 -8.22 4.17
CA GLN A 91 -7.81 -6.88 4.28
C GLN A 91 -7.17 -5.99 5.36
N VAL A 92 -6.47 -6.57 6.35
CA VAL A 92 -5.66 -5.80 7.31
C VAL A 92 -4.56 -5.01 6.61
N GLY A 93 -4.15 -5.43 5.40
CA GLY A 93 -3.27 -4.67 4.52
C GLY A 93 -3.73 -3.22 4.30
N ASN A 94 -5.04 -2.98 4.21
CA ASN A 94 -5.58 -1.63 4.00
C ASN A 94 -5.28 -0.69 5.17
N VAL A 95 -5.09 -1.22 6.40
CA VAL A 95 -4.71 -0.42 7.57
C VAL A 95 -3.31 0.18 7.39
N PHE A 96 -2.39 -0.57 6.78
CA PHE A 96 -1.04 -0.08 6.49
C PHE A 96 -1.06 1.04 5.44
N GLU A 97 -1.97 0.98 4.47
CA GLU A 97 -2.19 2.02 3.46
C GLU A 97 -2.67 3.33 4.09
N VAL A 98 -3.65 3.24 4.99
CA VAL A 98 -4.15 4.40 5.74
C VAL A 98 -3.06 4.99 6.63
N ALA A 99 -2.29 4.13 7.33
CA ALA A 99 -1.16 4.58 8.14
C ALA A 99 -0.08 5.29 7.31
N ALA A 100 0.27 4.74 6.14
CA ALA A 100 1.22 5.36 5.21
C ALA A 100 0.73 6.74 4.75
N ALA A 101 -0.55 6.84 4.34
CA ALA A 101 -1.15 8.10 3.92
C ALA A 101 -1.11 9.17 5.03
N ILE A 102 -1.41 8.80 6.28
CA ILE A 102 -1.30 9.70 7.44
C ILE A 102 0.14 10.20 7.60
N ILE A 103 1.14 9.30 7.50
CA ILE A 103 2.55 9.68 7.60
C ILE A 103 2.94 10.66 6.49
N PHE A 104 2.52 10.41 5.24
CA PHE A 104 2.77 11.34 4.13
C PHE A 104 2.16 12.72 4.38
N VAL A 105 0.94 12.79 4.90
CA VAL A 105 0.29 14.07 5.24
C VAL A 105 1.04 14.79 6.37
N LEU A 106 1.46 14.07 7.42
CA LEU A 106 2.19 14.64 8.55
C LEU A 106 3.55 15.21 8.11
N VAL A 107 4.28 14.47 7.28
CA VAL A 107 5.58 14.95 6.76
C VAL A 107 5.38 16.07 5.75
N GLY A 108 4.38 15.97 4.87
CA GLY A 108 4.04 17.00 3.88
C GLY A 108 3.66 18.34 4.54
N LYS A 109 2.86 18.32 5.60
CA LYS A 109 2.53 19.54 6.38
C LYS A 109 3.78 20.22 6.94
N ARG A 110 4.74 19.44 7.46
CA ARG A 110 6.02 19.98 7.97
C ARG A 110 6.87 20.62 6.87
N PHE A 111 6.92 20.02 5.69
CA PHE A 111 7.63 20.59 4.54
C PHE A 111 6.99 21.88 4.06
N ILE A 112 5.66 21.92 3.95
CA ILE A 112 4.93 23.13 3.55
C ILE A 112 5.11 24.24 4.58
N SER A 113 5.07 23.94 5.89
CA SER A 113 5.29 24.95 6.93
C SER A 113 6.72 25.51 6.94
N LEU A 114 7.72 24.68 6.60
CA LEU A 114 9.12 25.13 6.50
C LEU A 114 9.35 26.03 5.27
N ILE A 115 8.67 25.75 4.15
CA ILE A 115 8.71 26.59 2.93
C ILE A 115 7.90 27.89 3.12
N GLY A 116 6.79 27.82 3.86
CA GLY A 116 5.93 28.98 4.18
C GLY A 116 6.54 29.93 5.22
N GLY A 117 7.26 29.40 6.21
CA GLY A 117 7.93 30.21 7.25
C GLY A 117 9.12 31.02 6.75
N GLY A 118 9.66 30.69 5.57
CA GLY A 118 10.72 31.48 4.90
C GLY A 118 10.23 32.76 4.21
N LYS A 119 8.92 33.00 4.14
CA LYS A 119 8.33 34.21 3.53
C LYS A 119 7.78 35.24 4.52
N THR A 120 7.92 35.01 5.83
CA THR A 120 7.42 35.91 6.88
C THR A 120 8.47 36.17 7.98
N GLY A 121 9.75 36.26 7.60
CA GLY A 121 10.85 36.46 8.54
C GLY A 121 11.93 37.44 8.07
N GLY A 122 11.60 38.27 7.08
CA GLY A 122 12.32 39.50 6.79
C GLY A 122 11.31 40.65 6.91
N GLU A 123 11.67 41.66 7.70
CA GLU A 123 10.92 42.89 8.04
C GLU A 123 9.99 42.80 9.27
N ALA A 124 10.61 42.90 10.46
CA ALA A 124 10.41 43.97 11.43
C ALA A 124 11.38 43.80 12.62
#